data_AF-K2BS31-F1
#
_entry.id   AF-K2BS31-F1
#
_cell.length_a   1.000
_cell.length_b   1.000
_cell.length_c   1.000
_cell.angle_alpha   90.00
_cell.angle_beta   90.00
_cell.angle_gamma   90.00
#
_symmetry.space_group_name_H-M   'P 1'
#
loop_
_entity.id
_entity.type
_entity.pdbx_description
1 polymer ?
#
loop_
_entity_poly.entity_id
_entity_poly.type
_entity_poly.pdbx_seq_one_letter_code
_entity_poly.pdbx_strand_id
1 'polypeptide(L)'
;MRAQQQGIGNIYLEPLTLTMNFRSQGNLVSWFNDTFHAVFPAVSDIATGRVPYTKAIAAKEPLPENEAHFYPVISDNDNDEAQLLVEKIKSVQTKNPSDSFAILVRSRAQLIPIVKYLQEQQLSFQAIDIEPLADRPEIRDLLSLTRALLHRADRIAWLAILRAPFCGLTLADLEIIAVTADKKTIWEAITNVDTVQLSADGLQRLKRIRHFLQLAF
;
A
#
# COMPACT_ATOMS: atom_id res chain seq x y z
N MET A 1 9.93 14.46 30.36
CA MET A 1 11.22 14.46 29.63
C MET A 1 12.34 14.91 30.57
N ARG A 2 13.57 14.37 30.47
CA ARG A 2 14.68 14.75 31.39
C ARG A 2 15.05 16.23 31.32
N ALA A 3 15.16 16.81 30.12
CA ALA A 3 15.49 18.23 29.96
C ALA A 3 14.43 19.16 30.57
N GLN A 4 13.15 18.80 30.50
CA GLN A 4 12.06 19.55 31.13
C GLN A 4 12.19 19.57 32.67
N GLN A 5 12.66 18.48 33.29
CA GLN A 5 12.78 18.36 34.75
C GLN A 5 14.13 18.84 35.28
N GLN A 6 15.20 18.65 34.52
CA GLN A 6 16.59 18.81 34.97
C GLN A 6 17.33 19.95 34.26
N GLY A 7 16.70 20.58 33.26
CA GLY A 7 17.37 21.57 32.42
C GLY A 7 18.39 20.95 31.45
N ILE A 8 19.19 21.81 30.83
CA ILE A 8 20.31 21.43 29.96
C ILE A 8 21.58 22.04 30.54
N GLY A 9 22.40 21.22 31.20
CA GLY A 9 23.56 21.69 31.97
C GLY A 9 23.10 22.63 33.09
N ASN A 10 23.43 23.92 32.96
CA ASN A 10 23.11 24.94 33.95
C ASN A 10 21.88 25.77 33.56
N ILE A 11 21.24 25.45 32.43
CA ILE A 11 20.11 26.19 31.87
C ILE A 11 18.82 25.53 32.36
N TYR A 12 18.06 26.26 33.18
CA TYR A 12 16.71 25.88 33.56
C TYR A 12 15.74 26.22 32.44
N LEU A 13 14.79 25.32 32.16
CA LEU A 13 13.79 25.49 31.12
C LEU A 13 12.42 25.77 31.75
N GLU A 14 11.66 26.67 31.14
CA GLU A 14 10.25 26.88 31.44
C GLU A 14 9.39 26.10 30.44
N PRO A 15 8.69 25.03 30.86
CA PRO A 15 7.84 24.28 29.96
C PRO A 15 6.55 25.04 29.64
N LEU A 16 6.28 25.24 28.36
CA LEU A 16 5.01 25.77 27.88
C LEU A 16 4.19 24.65 27.24
N THR A 17 2.95 24.51 27.72
CA THR A 17 1.99 23.53 27.19
C THR A 17 0.97 24.25 26.32
N LEU A 18 0.94 23.93 25.03
CA LEU A 18 -0.05 24.47 24.11
C LEU A 18 -1.31 23.61 24.17
N THR A 19 -2.39 24.17 24.71
CA THR A 19 -3.65 23.45 24.93
C THR A 19 -4.72 23.75 23.88
N MET A 20 -4.58 24.85 23.14
CA MET A 20 -5.61 25.27 22.17
C MET A 20 -5.59 24.38 20.91
N ASN A 21 -6.74 23.75 20.59
CA ASN A 21 -6.95 22.97 19.37
C ASN A 21 -7.74 23.79 18.35
N PHE A 22 -7.08 24.14 17.25
CA PHE A 22 -7.67 24.89 16.13
C PHE A 22 -8.14 24.00 14.97
N ARG A 23 -7.93 22.67 15.06
CA ARG A 23 -8.20 21.73 13.97
C ARG A 23 -9.60 21.15 14.08
N SER A 24 -9.99 20.73 15.27
CA SER A 24 -11.21 19.97 15.54
C SER A 24 -12.28 20.81 16.25
N GLN A 25 -13.52 20.34 16.16
CA GLN A 25 -14.71 20.98 16.69
C GLN A 25 -14.86 20.66 18.19
N GLY A 26 -15.58 21.52 18.92
CA GLY A 26 -15.69 21.41 20.38
C GLY A 26 -16.21 20.05 20.88
N ASN A 27 -17.21 19.50 20.20
CA ASN A 27 -17.77 18.17 20.46
C ASN A 27 -16.70 17.06 20.35
N LEU A 28 -15.90 17.05 19.28
CA LEU A 28 -14.88 16.04 19.06
C LEU A 28 -13.69 16.21 20.04
N VAL A 29 -13.30 17.44 20.36
CA VAL A 29 -12.28 17.73 21.39
C VAL A 29 -12.73 17.23 22.77
N SER A 30 -14.00 17.43 23.14
CA SER A 30 -14.55 16.89 24.38
C SER A 30 -14.48 15.37 24.40
N TRP A 31 -14.91 14.71 23.32
CA TRP A 31 -14.87 13.25 23.22
C TRP A 31 -13.45 12.69 23.37
N PHE A 32 -12.45 13.32 22.72
CA PHE A 32 -11.04 12.94 22.90
C PHE A 32 -10.58 13.13 24.35
N ASN A 33 -10.92 14.27 24.95
CA ASN A 33 -10.53 14.58 26.32
C ASN A 33 -11.07 13.55 27.33
N ASP A 34 -12.32 13.13 27.16
CA ASP A 34 -12.96 12.16 28.06
C ASP A 34 -12.42 10.75 27.83
N THR A 35 -12.25 10.35 26.57
CA THR A 35 -11.76 9.02 26.20
C THR A 35 -10.30 8.82 26.61
N PHE A 36 -9.40 9.72 26.21
CA PHE A 36 -7.97 9.52 26.43
C PHE A 36 -7.55 9.81 27.86
N HIS A 37 -8.29 10.62 28.62
CA HIS A 37 -8.05 10.77 30.05
C HIS A 37 -8.18 9.44 30.81
N ALA A 38 -9.08 8.55 30.38
CA ALA A 38 -9.25 7.22 30.98
C ALA A 38 -8.19 6.21 30.51
N VAL A 39 -7.64 6.39 29.31
CA VAL A 39 -6.67 5.45 28.69
C VAL A 39 -5.23 5.76 29.10
N PHE A 40 -4.88 7.04 29.25
CA PHE A 40 -3.53 7.46 29.57
C PHE A 40 -3.23 7.33 31.07
N PRO A 41 -1.96 7.09 31.45
CA PRO A 41 -1.57 6.94 32.83
C PRO A 41 -1.67 8.27 33.60
N ALA A 42 -2.00 8.20 34.88
CA ALA A 42 -2.07 9.40 35.73
C ALA A 42 -0.70 10.03 36.02
N VAL A 43 0.36 9.23 35.99
CA VAL A 43 1.72 9.65 36.35
C VAL A 43 2.67 9.35 35.20
N SER A 44 3.57 10.29 34.90
CA SER A 44 4.62 10.08 33.91
C SER A 44 5.64 9.06 34.41
N ASP A 45 6.03 8.12 33.55
CA ASP A 45 7.13 7.20 33.79
C ASP A 45 8.10 7.26 32.60
N ILE A 46 9.29 7.80 32.86
CA ILE A 46 10.33 8.01 31.86
C ILE A 46 10.92 6.68 31.37
N ALA A 47 11.00 5.66 32.24
CA ALA A 47 11.59 4.37 31.88
C ALA A 47 10.72 3.61 30.87
N THR A 48 9.40 3.76 30.96
CA THR A 48 8.43 3.10 30.07
C THR A 48 7.85 4.03 28.99
N GLY A 49 8.27 5.29 28.94
CA GLY A 49 7.78 6.29 27.98
C GLY A 49 6.33 6.74 28.22
N ARG A 50 5.78 6.48 29.40
CA ARG A 50 4.41 6.82 29.78
C ARG A 50 4.30 8.31 30.12
N VAL A 51 3.32 8.98 29.54
CA VAL A 51 3.03 10.39 29.79
C VAL A 51 1.56 10.56 30.13
N PRO A 52 1.18 11.49 31.03
CA PRO A 52 -0.21 11.80 31.28
C PRO A 52 -0.82 12.52 30.09
N TYR A 53 -2.14 12.40 29.96
CA TYR A 53 -2.90 13.12 28.94
C TYR A 53 -3.09 14.57 29.33
N THR A 54 -2.79 15.49 28.40
CA THR A 54 -3.08 16.91 28.54
C THR A 54 -4.37 17.22 27.79
N LYS A 55 -5.38 17.72 28.50
CA LYS A 55 -6.65 18.12 27.88
C LYS A 55 -6.45 19.30 26.93
N ALA A 56 -7.08 19.20 25.76
CA ALA A 56 -7.12 20.27 24.78
C ALA A 56 -8.35 21.16 25.00
N ILE A 57 -8.24 22.44 24.65
CA ILE A 57 -9.31 23.43 24.65
C ILE A 57 -9.67 23.71 23.19
N ALA A 58 -10.91 23.48 22.80
CA ALA A 58 -11.33 23.74 21.43
C ALA A 58 -11.40 25.24 21.15
N ALA A 59 -10.84 25.67 20.02
CA ALA A 59 -11.01 27.03 19.52
C ALA A 59 -12.28 27.19 18.65
N LYS A 60 -12.80 26.08 18.12
CA LYS A 60 -14.00 26.04 17.29
C LYS A 60 -15.21 25.64 18.14
N GLU A 61 -16.32 26.32 17.89
CA GLU A 61 -17.61 25.96 18.49
C GLU A 61 -18.02 24.53 18.11
N PRO A 62 -18.74 23.82 18.99
CA PRO A 62 -19.31 22.51 18.67
C PRO A 62 -20.35 22.63 17.56
N LEU A 63 -20.42 21.61 16.70
CA LEU A 63 -21.53 21.47 15.77
C LEU A 63 -22.77 20.89 16.46
N PRO A 64 -23.98 21.10 15.91
CA PRO A 64 -25.23 20.62 16.51
C PRO A 64 -25.33 19.09 16.63
N GLU A 65 -24.64 18.35 15.75
CA GLU A 65 -24.63 16.89 15.76
C GLU A 65 -23.37 16.35 16.46
N ASN A 66 -23.54 15.24 17.19
CA ASN A 66 -22.45 14.57 17.90
C ASN A 66 -21.59 13.79 16.90
N GLU A 67 -20.33 14.19 16.72
CA GLU A 67 -19.46 13.75 15.61
C GLU A 67 -18.77 12.40 15.83
N ALA A 68 -18.80 11.83 17.04
CA ALA A 68 -18.18 10.54 17.34
C ALA A 68 -19.22 9.42 17.43
N HIS A 69 -19.15 8.48 16.50
CA HIS A 69 -20.00 7.29 16.47
C HIS A 69 -19.17 6.01 16.63
N PHE A 70 -19.67 5.07 17.43
CA PHE A 70 -19.10 3.75 17.58
C PHE A 70 -20.06 2.70 17.02
N TYR A 71 -19.59 1.93 16.04
CA TYR A 71 -20.36 0.88 15.39
C TYR A 71 -19.68 -0.48 15.66
N PRO A 72 -20.10 -1.23 16.69
CA PRO A 72 -19.50 -2.52 16.98
C PRO A 72 -19.88 -3.53 15.89
N VAL A 73 -18.88 -4.18 15.30
CA VAL A 73 -19.04 -5.33 14.41
C VAL A 73 -18.57 -6.56 15.18
N ILE A 74 -19.49 -7.45 15.51
CA ILE A 74 -19.20 -8.71 16.19
C ILE A 74 -19.41 -9.81 15.16
N SER A 75 -18.36 -10.11 14.41
CA SER A 75 -18.36 -11.13 13.37
C SER A 75 -16.95 -11.67 13.16
N ASP A 76 -16.86 -12.95 12.77
CA ASP A 76 -15.62 -13.57 12.32
C ASP A 76 -15.33 -13.29 10.83
N ASN A 77 -16.22 -12.57 10.16
CA ASN A 77 -16.13 -12.24 8.74
C ASN A 77 -15.74 -10.77 8.53
N ASP A 78 -14.50 -10.53 8.07
CA ASP A 78 -13.98 -9.18 7.76
C ASP A 78 -14.84 -8.42 6.73
N ASN A 79 -15.64 -9.12 5.93
CA ASN A 79 -16.53 -8.48 4.96
C ASN A 79 -17.69 -7.72 5.63
N ASP A 80 -18.09 -8.09 6.84
CA ASP A 80 -19.21 -7.44 7.54
C ASP A 80 -18.81 -6.02 7.98
N GLU A 81 -17.54 -5.82 8.38
CA GLU A 81 -16.98 -4.51 8.66
C GLU A 81 -16.95 -3.65 7.39
N ALA A 82 -16.46 -4.22 6.28
CA ALA A 82 -16.40 -3.53 4.99
C ALA A 82 -17.78 -3.09 4.50
N GLN A 83 -18.79 -3.96 4.62
CA GLN A 83 -20.16 -3.64 4.25
C GLN A 83 -20.71 -2.50 5.10
N LEU A 84 -20.61 -2.59 6.43
CA LEU A 84 -21.11 -1.56 7.33
C LEU A 84 -20.43 -0.21 7.08
N LEU A 85 -19.11 -0.22 6.87
CA LEU A 85 -18.33 0.98 6.57
C LEU A 85 -18.84 1.66 5.29
N VAL A 86 -19.04 0.90 4.21
CA VAL A 86 -19.52 1.44 2.93
C VAL A 86 -20.94 1.99 3.05
N GLU A 87 -21.83 1.31 3.79
CA GLU A 87 -23.17 1.81 4.08
C GLU A 87 -23.12 3.16 4.81
N LYS A 88 -22.21 3.32 5.80
CA LYS A 88 -22.03 4.60 6.49
C LYS A 88 -21.47 5.67 5.59
N ILE A 89 -20.45 5.37 4.77
CA ILE A 89 -19.88 6.33 3.81
C ILE A 89 -20.98 6.86 2.88
N LYS A 90 -21.81 5.99 2.30
CA LYS A 90 -22.92 6.41 1.44
C LYS A 90 -23.92 7.30 2.18
N SER A 91 -24.26 6.95 3.41
CA SER A 91 -25.21 7.73 4.22
C SER A 91 -24.67 9.14 4.52
N VAL A 92 -23.38 9.28 4.77
CA VAL A 92 -22.75 10.57 5.06
C VAL A 92 -22.53 11.37 3.79
N GLN A 93 -22.09 10.75 2.69
CA GLN A 93 -21.98 11.42 1.38
C GLN A 93 -23.33 11.97 0.88
N THR A 94 -24.43 11.29 1.17
CA THR A 94 -25.78 11.78 0.82
C THR A 94 -26.13 13.06 1.58
N LYS A 95 -25.70 13.16 2.85
CA LYS A 95 -25.92 14.35 3.68
C LYS A 95 -24.95 15.49 3.33
N ASN A 96 -23.69 15.14 3.09
CA ASN A 96 -22.61 16.10 2.84
C ASN A 96 -21.80 15.69 1.58
N PRO A 97 -22.26 16.06 0.38
CA PRO A 97 -21.61 15.65 -0.88
C PRO A 97 -20.22 16.26 -1.10
N SER A 98 -19.93 17.39 -0.45
CA SER A 98 -18.68 18.14 -0.60
C SER A 98 -17.57 17.73 0.37
N ASP A 99 -17.87 16.85 1.33
CA ASP A 99 -16.93 16.53 2.40
C ASP A 99 -15.85 15.56 1.92
N SER A 100 -14.62 15.76 2.41
CA SER A 100 -13.52 14.82 2.22
C SER A 100 -13.53 13.76 3.31
N PHE A 101 -13.37 12.49 2.92
CA PHE A 101 -13.34 11.35 3.85
C PHE A 101 -11.95 10.72 3.89
N ALA A 102 -11.53 10.28 5.07
CA ALA A 102 -10.33 9.48 5.27
C ALA A 102 -10.68 8.21 6.06
N ILE A 103 -10.23 7.06 5.58
CA ILE A 103 -10.35 5.77 6.26
C ILE A 103 -8.99 5.45 6.86
N LEU A 104 -8.93 5.29 8.18
CA LEU A 104 -7.71 4.95 8.91
C LEU A 104 -7.84 3.52 9.45
N VAL A 105 -6.88 2.67 9.10
CA VAL A 105 -6.80 1.28 9.57
C VAL A 105 -5.54 1.07 10.39
N ARG A 106 -5.50 0.00 11.19
CA ARG A 106 -4.31 -0.38 11.94
C ARG A 106 -3.27 -1.08 11.07
N SER A 107 -3.71 -1.87 10.09
CA SER A 107 -2.83 -2.63 9.20
C SER A 107 -3.36 -2.69 7.77
N ARG A 108 -2.45 -2.85 6.79
CA ARG A 108 -2.81 -2.95 5.37
C ARG A 108 -3.72 -4.14 5.06
N ALA A 109 -3.62 -5.23 5.83
CA ALA A 109 -4.46 -6.41 5.64
C ALA A 109 -5.96 -6.10 5.78
N GLN A 110 -6.33 -5.20 6.70
CA GLN A 110 -7.72 -4.78 6.90
C GLN A 110 -8.29 -4.00 5.70
N LEU A 111 -7.44 -3.38 4.87
CA LEU A 111 -7.90 -2.62 3.70
C LEU A 111 -8.33 -3.51 2.54
N ILE A 112 -7.84 -4.75 2.46
CA ILE A 112 -8.13 -5.65 1.33
C ILE A 112 -9.64 -5.86 1.14
N PRO A 113 -10.43 -6.29 2.14
CA PRO A 113 -11.88 -6.44 1.99
C PRO A 113 -12.58 -5.10 1.76
N ILE A 114 -12.16 -4.03 2.44
CA ILE A 114 -12.75 -2.68 2.31
C ILE A 114 -12.61 -2.17 0.88
N VAL A 115 -11.41 -2.24 0.30
CA VAL A 115 -11.12 -1.77 -1.06
C VAL A 115 -11.92 -2.55 -2.10
N LYS A 116 -12.02 -3.88 -1.94
CA LYS A 116 -12.83 -4.71 -2.82
C LYS A 116 -14.30 -4.26 -2.81
N TYR A 117 -14.88 -4.05 -1.62
CA TYR A 117 -16.27 -3.57 -1.50
C TYR A 117 -16.44 -2.14 -2.05
N LEU A 118 -15.49 -1.24 -1.85
CA LEU A 118 -15.53 0.11 -2.44
C LEU A 118 -15.54 0.04 -3.98
N GLN A 119 -14.72 -0.83 -4.57
CA GLN A 119 -14.68 -1.05 -6.02
C GLN A 119 -16.00 -1.65 -6.55
N GLU A 120 -16.55 -2.67 -5.89
CA GLU A 120 -17.84 -3.28 -6.25
C GLU A 120 -18.99 -2.27 -6.22
N GLN A 121 -18.93 -1.32 -5.28
CA GLN A 121 -19.92 -0.25 -5.13
C GLN A 121 -19.59 1.00 -5.96
N GLN A 122 -18.57 0.95 -6.81
CA GLN A 122 -18.13 2.03 -7.71
C GLN A 122 -17.85 3.36 -7.00
N LEU A 123 -17.40 3.29 -5.74
CA LEU A 123 -17.00 4.47 -4.98
C LEU A 123 -15.58 4.86 -5.36
N SER A 124 -15.39 6.13 -5.72
CA SER A 124 -14.06 6.67 -6.00
C SER A 124 -13.28 6.80 -4.69
N PHE A 125 -12.09 6.23 -4.63
CA PHE A 125 -11.19 6.34 -3.48
C PHE A 125 -9.75 6.55 -3.94
N GLN A 126 -8.95 7.18 -3.07
CA GLN A 126 -7.51 7.26 -3.22
C GLN A 126 -6.86 6.39 -2.15
N ALA A 127 -6.16 5.37 -2.60
CA ALA A 127 -5.44 4.43 -1.76
C ALA A 127 -3.95 4.79 -1.75
N ILE A 128 -3.42 5.20 -0.61
CA ILE A 128 -1.98 5.40 -0.41
C ILE A 128 -1.38 4.04 -0.02
N ASP A 129 -0.39 3.56 -0.78
CA ASP A 129 0.38 2.34 -0.51
C ASP A 129 -0.38 0.99 -0.45
N ILE A 130 -1.58 0.89 -1.04
CA ILE A 130 -2.35 -0.38 -1.00
C ILE A 130 -1.83 -1.40 -2.04
N GLU A 131 -1.43 -0.96 -3.22
CA GLU A 131 -0.85 -1.82 -4.26
C GLU A 131 0.55 -1.30 -4.61
N PRO A 132 1.63 -2.00 -4.22
CA PRO A 132 2.97 -1.65 -4.64
C PRO A 132 3.03 -1.56 -6.17
N LEU A 133 3.65 -0.50 -6.69
CA LEU A 133 3.84 -0.35 -8.14
C LEU A 133 4.51 -1.59 -8.77
N ALA A 134 5.41 -2.24 -8.02
CA ALA A 134 6.10 -3.46 -8.42
C ALA A 134 5.19 -4.69 -8.58
N ASP A 135 3.96 -4.67 -8.06
CA ASP A 135 3.02 -5.78 -8.19
C ASP A 135 2.17 -5.71 -9.45
N ARG A 136 2.17 -4.55 -10.13
CA ARG A 136 1.46 -4.39 -11.39
C ARG A 136 2.11 -5.24 -12.50
N PRO A 137 1.33 -6.03 -13.26
CA PRO A 137 1.86 -6.90 -14.31
C PRO A 137 2.76 -6.18 -15.31
N GLU A 138 2.37 -4.97 -15.73
CA GLU A 138 3.12 -4.16 -16.70
C GLU A 138 4.48 -3.72 -16.13
N ILE A 139 4.54 -3.43 -14.83
CA ILE A 139 5.77 -3.04 -14.14
C ILE A 139 6.70 -4.25 -13.99
N ARG A 140 6.16 -5.43 -13.66
CA ARG A 140 6.93 -6.67 -13.59
C ARG A 140 7.54 -7.06 -14.93
N ASP A 141 6.79 -6.87 -16.02
CA ASP A 141 7.27 -7.13 -17.38
C ASP A 141 8.39 -6.15 -17.77
N LEU A 142 8.23 -4.86 -17.49
CA LEU A 142 9.26 -3.85 -17.75
C LEU A 142 10.52 -4.05 -16.90
N LEU A 143 10.36 -4.45 -15.64
CA LEU A 143 11.48 -4.78 -14.76
C LEU A 143 12.24 -6.01 -15.28
N SER A 144 11.51 -7.03 -15.73
CA SER A 144 12.09 -8.24 -16.33
C SER A 144 12.86 -7.91 -17.60
N LEU A 145 12.31 -7.04 -18.47
CA LEU A 145 13.00 -6.57 -19.66
C LEU A 145 14.28 -5.81 -19.32
N THR A 146 14.22 -4.89 -18.36
CA THR A 146 15.38 -4.13 -17.91
C THR A 146 16.48 -5.04 -17.38
N ARG A 147 16.12 -6.03 -16.55
CA ARG A 147 17.07 -7.03 -16.02
C ARG A 147 17.68 -7.89 -17.11
N ALA A 148 16.89 -8.35 -18.09
CA ALA A 148 17.38 -9.15 -19.20
C ALA A 148 18.39 -8.37 -20.07
N LEU A 149 18.14 -7.07 -20.31
CA LEU A 149 19.04 -6.19 -21.05
C LEU A 149 20.32 -5.86 -20.28
N LEU A 150 20.24 -5.62 -18.97
CA LEU A 150 21.42 -5.32 -18.15
C LEU A 150 22.28 -6.56 -17.87
N HIS A 151 21.67 -7.73 -17.73
CA HIS A 151 22.35 -8.96 -17.36
C HIS A 151 21.91 -10.14 -18.23
N ARG A 152 22.70 -10.43 -19.26
CA ARG A 152 22.42 -11.51 -20.24
C ARG A 152 22.34 -12.91 -19.61
N ALA A 153 22.91 -13.13 -18.42
CA ALA A 153 22.82 -14.40 -17.71
C ALA A 153 21.64 -14.48 -16.71
N ASP A 154 20.78 -13.46 -16.62
CA ASP A 154 19.56 -13.51 -15.79
C ASP A 154 18.50 -14.40 -16.44
N ARG A 155 18.57 -15.70 -16.15
CA ARG A 155 17.68 -16.72 -16.71
C ARG A 155 16.20 -16.43 -16.43
N ILE A 156 15.87 -15.94 -15.24
CA ILE A 156 14.48 -15.67 -14.83
C ILE A 156 13.94 -14.50 -15.65
N ALA A 157 14.71 -13.42 -15.77
CA ALA A 157 14.31 -12.25 -16.54
C ALA A 157 14.07 -12.61 -18.03
N TRP A 158 14.95 -13.42 -18.63
CA TRP A 158 14.77 -13.88 -20.00
C TRP A 158 13.51 -14.74 -20.20
N LEU A 159 13.27 -15.72 -19.33
CA LEU A 159 12.07 -16.55 -19.42
C LEU A 159 10.79 -15.72 -19.18
N ALA A 160 10.84 -14.74 -18.27
CA ALA A 160 9.73 -13.84 -18.00
C ALA A 160 9.36 -13.00 -19.24
N ILE A 161 10.33 -12.38 -19.94
CA ILE A 161 10.01 -11.60 -21.14
C ILE A 161 9.54 -12.45 -22.31
N LEU A 162 9.99 -13.70 -22.42
CA LEU A 162 9.52 -14.64 -23.43
C LEU A 162 8.08 -15.07 -23.16
N ARG A 163 7.65 -15.10 -21.89
CA ARG A 163 6.28 -15.40 -21.47
C ARG A 163 5.35 -14.19 -21.49
N ALA A 164 5.90 -12.99 -21.37
CA ALA A 164 5.17 -11.72 -21.29
C ALA A 164 4.27 -11.48 -22.52
N PRO A 165 3.19 -10.68 -22.40
CA PRO A 165 2.17 -10.53 -23.46
C PRO A 165 2.71 -10.10 -24.83
N PHE A 166 3.83 -9.38 -24.88
CA PHE A 166 4.45 -8.92 -26.13
C PHE A 166 5.22 -10.02 -26.90
N CYS A 167 5.59 -11.12 -26.24
CA CYS A 167 6.16 -12.32 -26.86
C CYS A 167 5.12 -13.45 -26.88
N GLY A 168 4.68 -13.86 -25.70
CA GLY A 168 3.62 -14.84 -25.48
C GLY A 168 3.99 -16.27 -25.83
N LEU A 169 5.22 -16.72 -25.55
CA LEU A 169 5.57 -18.14 -25.68
C LEU A 169 4.77 -19.00 -24.70
N THR A 170 4.43 -20.21 -25.14
CA THR A 170 3.75 -21.20 -24.31
C THR A 170 4.72 -21.78 -23.27
N LEU A 171 4.19 -22.37 -22.20
CA LEU A 171 5.03 -23.05 -21.21
C LEU A 171 5.84 -24.21 -21.84
N ALA A 172 5.26 -24.92 -22.80
CA ALA A 172 5.94 -26.00 -23.52
C ALA A 172 7.14 -25.46 -24.33
N ASP A 173 6.96 -24.36 -25.06
CA ASP A 173 8.05 -23.72 -25.81
C ASP A 173 9.15 -23.17 -24.88
N LEU A 174 8.75 -22.59 -23.73
CA LEU A 174 9.70 -22.10 -22.73
C LEU A 174 10.53 -23.22 -22.09
N GLU A 175 9.90 -24.37 -21.82
CA GLU A 175 10.60 -25.55 -21.31
C GLU A 175 11.66 -26.02 -22.30
N ILE A 176 11.33 -26.09 -23.59
CA ILE A 176 12.29 -26.49 -24.64
C ILE A 176 13.47 -25.50 -24.69
N ILE A 177 13.21 -24.19 -24.62
CA ILE A 177 14.28 -23.17 -24.57
C ILE A 177 15.12 -23.36 -23.30
N ALA A 178 14.48 -23.57 -22.16
CA ALA A 178 15.15 -23.75 -20.88
C ALA A 178 16.08 -24.97 -20.90
N VAL A 179 15.61 -26.12 -21.40
CA VAL A 179 16.42 -27.35 -21.52
C VAL A 179 17.56 -27.17 -22.52
N THR A 180 17.31 -26.52 -23.67
CA THR A 180 18.36 -26.24 -24.67
C THR A 180 19.45 -25.32 -24.11
N ALA A 181 19.06 -24.42 -23.20
CA ALA A 181 19.94 -23.51 -22.48
C ALA A 181 20.48 -24.07 -21.15
N ASP A 182 20.66 -25.39 -21.01
CA ASP A 182 21.17 -25.98 -19.76
C ASP A 182 22.61 -25.52 -19.45
N LYS A 183 23.48 -25.50 -20.46
CA LYS A 183 24.90 -25.08 -20.35
C LYS A 183 25.19 -23.70 -20.94
N LYS A 184 24.14 -22.97 -21.32
CA LYS A 184 24.23 -21.68 -22.04
C LYS A 184 23.26 -20.68 -21.41
N THR A 185 23.46 -19.41 -21.67
CA THR A 185 22.47 -18.39 -21.32
C THR A 185 21.22 -18.55 -22.19
N ILE A 186 20.06 -18.11 -21.70
CA ILE A 186 18.83 -18.07 -22.51
C ILE A 186 19.05 -17.21 -23.76
N TRP A 187 19.79 -16.09 -23.62
CA TRP A 187 20.17 -15.23 -24.74
C TRP A 187 20.88 -15.98 -25.88
N GLU A 188 21.87 -16.83 -25.55
CA GLU A 188 22.59 -17.63 -26.55
C GLU A 188 21.70 -18.70 -27.20
N ALA A 189 20.78 -19.29 -26.43
CA ALA A 189 19.83 -20.26 -26.96
C ALA A 189 18.83 -19.60 -27.94
N ILE A 190 18.30 -18.43 -27.59
CA ILE A 190 17.38 -17.71 -28.48
C ILE A 190 18.08 -17.01 -29.65
N THR A 191 19.41 -16.82 -29.59
CA THR A 191 20.18 -16.32 -30.74
C THR A 191 20.31 -17.42 -31.79
N ASN A 192 20.61 -18.65 -31.35
CA ASN A 192 20.76 -19.84 -32.21
C ASN A 192 19.44 -20.58 -32.42
N VAL A 193 18.42 -19.86 -32.91
CA VAL A 193 17.04 -20.35 -33.08
C VAL A 193 16.96 -21.66 -33.86
N ASP A 194 17.85 -21.88 -34.83
CA ASP A 194 17.83 -23.08 -35.69
C ASP A 194 18.12 -24.38 -34.93
N THR A 195 18.60 -24.29 -33.69
CA THR A 195 18.85 -25.44 -32.81
C THR A 195 17.68 -25.78 -31.87
N VAL A 196 16.66 -24.94 -31.80
CA VAL A 196 15.54 -25.08 -30.85
C VAL A 196 14.30 -25.59 -31.59
N GLN A 197 13.84 -26.78 -31.24
CA GLN A 197 12.63 -27.37 -31.83
C GLN A 197 11.37 -26.82 -31.15
N LEU A 198 10.96 -25.61 -31.54
CA LEU A 198 9.74 -24.96 -31.04
C LEU A 198 8.50 -25.29 -31.88
N SER A 199 7.33 -25.01 -31.32
CA SER A 199 6.09 -24.94 -32.09
C SER A 199 6.20 -23.90 -33.22
N ALA A 200 5.41 -24.07 -34.29
CA ALA A 200 5.42 -23.12 -35.41
C ALA A 200 5.08 -21.68 -34.96
N ASP A 201 4.12 -21.53 -34.04
CA ASP A 201 3.74 -20.26 -33.43
C ASP A 201 4.87 -19.70 -32.54
N GLY A 202 5.46 -20.55 -31.68
CA GLY A 202 6.58 -20.18 -30.82
C GLY A 202 7.80 -19.72 -31.62
N LEU A 203 8.10 -20.37 -32.75
CA LEU A 203 9.18 -19.99 -33.66
C LEU A 203 8.95 -18.61 -34.29
N GLN A 204 7.72 -18.31 -34.72
CA GLN A 204 7.38 -17.00 -35.29
C GLN A 204 7.51 -15.89 -34.24
N ARG A 205 6.98 -16.11 -33.04
CA ARG A 205 7.08 -15.16 -31.91
C ARG A 205 8.53 -14.92 -31.50
N LEU A 206 9.32 -15.98 -31.41
CA LEU A 206 10.73 -15.90 -31.06
C LEU A 206 11.53 -15.12 -32.09
N LYS A 207 11.31 -15.38 -33.39
CA LYS A 207 11.97 -14.63 -34.48
C LYS A 207 11.64 -13.14 -34.41
N ARG A 208 10.39 -12.78 -34.13
CA ARG A 208 9.95 -11.38 -33.99
C ARG A 208 10.66 -10.69 -32.83
N ILE A 209 10.63 -11.27 -31.63
CA ILE A 209 11.22 -10.61 -30.46
C ILE A 209 12.75 -10.55 -30.53
N ARG A 210 13.39 -11.61 -31.07
CA ARG A 210 14.84 -11.66 -31.27
C ARG A 210 15.33 -10.51 -32.13
N HIS A 211 14.62 -10.19 -33.21
CA HIS A 211 14.97 -9.08 -34.09
C HIS A 211 15.10 -7.76 -33.32
N PHE A 212 14.14 -7.44 -32.45
CA PHE A 212 14.18 -6.22 -31.65
C PHE A 212 15.25 -6.25 -30.54
N LEU A 213 15.42 -7.41 -29.88
CA LEU A 213 16.43 -7.55 -28.83
C LEU A 213 17.86 -7.45 -29.38
N GLN A 214 18.10 -7.90 -30.61
CA GLN A 214 19.40 -7.74 -31.28
C GLN A 214 19.75 -6.29 -31.58
N LEU A 215 18.77 -5.40 -31.73
CA LEU A 215 19.02 -3.96 -31.91
C LEU A 215 19.42 -3.26 -30.61
N ALA A 216 19.12 -3.87 -29.46
CA ALA A 216 19.41 -3.29 -28.15
C ALA A 216 20.81 -3.63 -27.62
N PHE A 217 21.57 -4.48 -28.31
CA PHE A 217 22.92 -4.92 -27.94
C PHE A 217 23.94 -4.61 -29.03
#